data_AF-A0A1A3NVN7-F1
#
_entry.id   AF-A0A1A3NVN7-F1
#
_cell.length_a   1.000
_cell.length_b   1.000
_cell.length_c   1.000
_cell.angle_alpha   90.00
_cell.angle_beta   90.00
_cell.angle_gamma   90.00
#
_symmetry.space_group_name_H-M   'P 1'
#
loop_
_entity.id
_entity.type
_entity.pdbx_description
1 polymer ?
#
loop_
_entity_poly.entity_id
_entity_poly.type
_entity_poly.pdbx_seq_one_letter_code
_entity_poly.pdbx_strand_id
1 'polypeptide(L)'
;MNKAERLWNLRDAVLAWLYELRVEGATIAEAKTAAFMEATSWSDTEVTREELNAALEWLMEEGYVDGTGTMQRIVLRPHLTPYGEKYAASGKSVRDLPGVADVQSPYLHIESSSGIAVAFNSPGAKQTVNVQQKVEQARTLADAIEQALPAIADVQVRGAAEQLVSEIRGESHSDSPSPGRLKTLATAAMTSIATAAGTEVGKVMIEAALPLLS
;
A
#
# COMPACT_ATOMS: atom_id res chain seq x y z
N MET A 1 29.42 -8.75 19.58
CA MET A 1 28.12 -8.81 18.90
C MET A 1 27.36 -10.02 19.44
N ASN A 2 26.07 -9.90 19.77
CA ASN A 2 25.28 -11.07 20.17
C ASN A 2 24.88 -11.90 18.92
N LYS A 3 24.48 -13.17 19.10
CA LYS A 3 24.17 -14.06 17.96
C LYS A 3 23.01 -13.55 17.08
N ALA A 4 22.04 -12.86 17.67
CA ALA A 4 20.90 -12.32 16.94
C ALA A 4 21.28 -11.12 16.07
N GLU A 5 22.06 -10.18 16.60
CA GLU A 5 22.62 -9.05 15.87
C GLU A 5 23.49 -9.50 14.71
N ARG A 6 24.29 -10.55 14.91
CA ARG A 6 25.12 -11.13 13.85
C ARG A 6 24.28 -11.61 12.66
N LEU A 7 23.18 -12.32 12.93
CA LEU A 7 22.29 -12.82 11.88
C LEU A 7 21.57 -11.70 11.13
N TRP A 8 21.15 -10.65 11.84
CA TRP A 8 20.51 -9.49 11.21
C TRP A 8 21.47 -8.72 10.31
N ASN A 9 22.67 -8.43 10.81
CA ASN A 9 23.71 -7.76 10.02
C ASN A 9 24.10 -8.59 8.79
N LEU A 10 24.09 -9.94 8.91
CA LEU A 10 24.37 -10.82 7.80
C LEU A 10 23.29 -10.73 6.72
N ARG A 11 22.01 -10.66 7.09
CA ARG A 11 20.92 -10.49 6.13
C ARG A 11 21.02 -9.16 5.38
N ASP A 12 21.36 -8.08 6.08
CA ASP A 12 21.58 -6.77 5.47
C ASP A 12 22.73 -6.80 4.46
N ALA A 13 23.86 -7.38 4.84
CA ALA A 13 25.02 -7.47 3.97
C ALA A 13 24.77 -8.39 2.77
N VAL A 14 24.03 -9.49 2.93
CA VAL A 14 23.63 -10.36 1.82
C VAL A 14 22.71 -9.63 0.85
N LEU A 15 21.76 -8.83 1.36
CA LEU A 15 20.87 -8.03 0.53
C LEU A 15 21.65 -6.97 -0.26
N ALA A 16 22.57 -6.25 0.40
CA ALA A 16 23.43 -5.25 -0.23
C ALA A 16 24.34 -5.89 -1.29
N TRP A 17 24.94 -7.04 -1.00
CA TRP A 17 25.77 -7.78 -1.93
C TRP A 17 25.01 -8.21 -3.20
N LEU A 18 23.80 -8.74 -3.04
CA LEU A 18 22.95 -9.10 -4.19
C LEU A 18 22.53 -7.86 -5.01
N TYR A 19 22.42 -6.70 -4.37
CA TYR A 19 22.14 -5.43 -5.04
C TYR A 19 23.32 -4.96 -5.89
N GLU A 20 24.53 -5.00 -5.35
CA GLU A 20 25.77 -4.69 -6.07
C GLU A 20 25.95 -5.61 -7.28
N LEU A 21 25.78 -6.93 -7.09
CA LEU A 21 25.84 -7.89 -8.19
C LEU A 21 24.85 -7.54 -9.31
N ARG A 22 23.65 -7.06 -8.96
CA ARG A 22 22.66 -6.65 -9.94
C ARG A 22 23.03 -5.34 -10.64
N VAL A 23 23.57 -4.35 -9.93
CA VAL A 23 24.10 -3.11 -10.52
C VAL A 23 25.22 -3.41 -11.51
N GLU A 24 26.07 -4.39 -11.22
CA GLU A 24 27.13 -4.87 -12.09
C GLU A 24 26.62 -5.79 -13.23
N GLY A 25 25.35 -6.19 -13.21
CA GLY A 25 24.77 -7.14 -14.15
C GLY A 25 25.29 -8.58 -13.99
N ALA A 26 25.95 -8.88 -12.88
CA ALA A 26 26.47 -10.20 -12.55
C ALA A 26 25.36 -11.11 -12.02
N THR A 27 25.39 -12.38 -12.43
CA THR A 27 24.49 -13.41 -11.89
C THR A 27 25.32 -14.53 -11.28
N ILE A 28 24.90 -15.00 -10.12
CA ILE A 28 25.60 -16.08 -9.39
C ILE A 28 24.78 -17.36 -9.42
N ALA A 29 25.43 -18.50 -9.62
CA ALA A 29 24.76 -19.80 -9.59
C ALA A 29 24.45 -20.26 -8.15
N GLU A 30 25.30 -19.89 -7.20
CA GLU A 30 25.22 -20.23 -5.79
C GLU A 30 25.90 -19.11 -4.99
N ALA A 31 25.35 -18.77 -3.83
CA ALA A 31 25.99 -17.88 -2.89
C ALA A 31 27.12 -18.58 -2.13
N LYS A 32 28.36 -18.30 -2.50
CA LYS A 32 29.56 -18.85 -1.84
C LYS A 32 30.09 -17.87 -0.79
N THR A 33 30.45 -18.40 0.39
CA THR A 33 31.00 -17.60 1.50
C THR A 33 32.25 -16.83 1.12
N ALA A 34 33.15 -17.43 0.33
CA ALA A 34 34.36 -16.75 -0.14
C ALA A 34 34.05 -15.52 -1.02
N ALA A 35 33.13 -15.66 -1.98
CA ALA A 35 32.72 -14.56 -2.85
C ALA A 35 31.98 -13.46 -2.08
N PHE A 36 31.16 -13.84 -1.10
CA PHE A 36 30.49 -12.91 -0.20
C PHE A 36 31.50 -12.11 0.65
N MET A 37 32.46 -12.78 1.30
CA MET A 37 33.44 -12.12 2.17
C MET A 37 34.39 -11.21 1.38
N GLU A 38 34.77 -11.61 0.16
CA GLU A 38 35.59 -10.80 -0.73
C GLU A 38 34.87 -9.53 -1.20
N ALA A 39 33.59 -9.64 -1.58
CA ALA A 39 32.80 -8.51 -2.05
C ALA A 39 32.41 -7.53 -0.92
N THR A 40 32.00 -8.04 0.24
CA THR A 40 31.42 -7.22 1.32
C THR A 40 32.44 -6.68 2.32
N SER A 41 33.72 -7.09 2.24
CA SER A 41 34.76 -6.72 3.22
C SER A 41 34.32 -6.96 4.68
N TRP A 42 33.61 -8.06 4.91
CA TRP A 42 32.99 -8.39 6.19
C TRP A 42 34.01 -8.43 7.32
N SER A 43 33.83 -7.57 8.34
CA SER A 43 34.84 -7.27 9.36
C SER A 43 34.82 -8.17 10.61
N ASP A 44 33.99 -9.21 10.63
CA ASP A 44 33.81 -10.11 11.78
C ASP A 44 34.24 -11.56 11.43
N THR A 45 34.22 -12.44 12.43
CA THR A 45 34.48 -13.89 12.35
C THR A 45 33.87 -14.52 11.09
N GLU A 46 34.62 -15.41 10.44
CA GLU A 46 34.26 -16.07 9.16
C GLU A 46 32.78 -16.46 9.08
N VAL A 47 32.13 -16.13 7.98
CA VAL A 47 30.73 -16.49 7.73
C VAL A 47 30.67 -17.95 7.30
N THR A 48 29.92 -18.75 8.05
CA THR A 48 29.71 -20.16 7.71
C THR A 48 28.72 -20.32 6.56
N ARG A 49 28.81 -21.44 5.84
CA ARG A 49 27.86 -21.77 4.76
C ARG A 49 26.43 -21.87 5.28
N GLU A 50 26.25 -22.35 6.51
CA GLU A 50 24.94 -22.47 7.16
C GLU A 50 24.34 -21.10 7.47
N GLU A 51 25.12 -20.17 8.03
CA GLU A 51 24.66 -18.80 8.31
C GLU A 51 24.26 -18.07 7.02
N LEU A 52 25.07 -18.17 5.96
CA LEU A 52 24.80 -17.51 4.67
C LEU A 52 23.52 -18.05 4.02
N ASN A 53 23.35 -19.37 4.00
CA ASN A 53 22.16 -19.99 3.45
C ASN A 53 20.91 -19.70 4.29
N ALA A 54 21.02 -19.68 5.62
CA ALA A 54 19.91 -19.31 6.50
C ALA A 54 19.48 -17.83 6.31
N ALA A 55 20.43 -16.93 6.02
CA ALA A 55 20.12 -15.55 5.68
C ALA A 55 19.37 -15.46 4.33
N LEU A 56 19.80 -16.19 3.31
CA LEU A 56 19.14 -16.24 2.01
C LEU A 56 17.75 -16.87 2.06
N GLU A 57 17.60 -17.98 2.81
CA GLU A 57 16.31 -18.64 3.03
C GLU A 57 15.32 -17.68 3.67
N TRP A 58 15.75 -16.94 4.71
CA TRP A 58 14.91 -15.92 5.33
C TRP A 58 14.55 -14.77 4.36
N LEU A 59 15.51 -14.27 3.59
CA LEU A 59 15.26 -13.22 2.59
C LEU A 59 14.31 -13.70 1.47
N MET A 60 14.31 -14.99 1.17
CA MET A 60 13.41 -15.62 0.21
C MET A 60 12.00 -15.79 0.78
N GLU A 61 11.87 -16.24 2.04
CA GLU A 61 10.58 -16.34 2.74
C GLU A 61 9.87 -14.98 2.86
N GLU A 62 10.63 -13.91 3.09
CA GLU A 62 10.12 -12.54 3.18
C GLU A 62 9.94 -11.86 1.80
N GLY A 63 10.32 -12.53 0.71
CA GLY A 63 10.11 -12.05 -0.66
C GLY A 63 11.08 -10.95 -1.13
N TYR A 64 12.17 -10.70 -0.40
CA TYR A 64 13.25 -9.80 -0.85
C TYR A 64 14.10 -10.43 -1.95
N VAL A 65 14.32 -11.75 -1.86
CA VAL A 65 15.14 -12.53 -2.79
C VAL A 65 14.29 -13.62 -3.42
N ASP A 66 14.57 -13.94 -4.68
CA ASP A 66 14.01 -15.10 -5.38
C ASP A 66 15.15 -16.03 -5.84
N GLY A 67 14.85 -17.31 -5.95
CA GLY A 67 15.82 -18.36 -6.20
C GLY A 67 15.21 -19.75 -6.06
N THR A 68 16.00 -20.78 -6.38
CA THR A 68 15.57 -22.17 -6.22
C THR A 68 16.18 -22.76 -4.97
N GLY A 69 15.37 -22.93 -3.93
CA GLY A 69 15.76 -23.68 -2.73
C GLY A 69 15.93 -25.17 -3.05
N THR A 70 16.96 -25.79 -2.48
CA THR A 70 17.23 -27.23 -2.59
C THR A 70 16.90 -27.95 -1.28
N MET A 71 16.74 -29.28 -1.31
CA MET A 71 16.54 -30.08 -0.09
C MET A 71 17.72 -30.00 0.89
N GLN A 72 18.90 -29.54 0.44
CA GLN A 72 20.09 -29.31 1.26
C GLN A 72 20.13 -27.89 1.85
N ARG A 73 19.04 -27.11 1.75
CA ARG A 73 18.94 -25.70 2.16
C ARG A 73 19.95 -24.78 1.48
N ILE A 74 20.37 -25.12 0.27
CA ILE A 74 21.18 -24.25 -0.58
C ILE A 74 20.22 -23.50 -1.50
N VAL A 75 20.40 -22.18 -1.61
CA VAL A 75 19.65 -21.32 -2.53
C VAL A 75 20.44 -21.18 -3.83
N LEU A 76 19.89 -21.73 -4.91
CA LEU A 76 20.47 -21.63 -6.26
C LEU A 76 19.93 -20.39 -6.98
N ARG A 77 20.81 -19.75 -7.74
CA ARG A 77 20.52 -18.53 -8.52
C ARG A 77 19.76 -17.45 -7.72
N PRO A 78 20.26 -17.07 -6.53
CA PRO A 78 19.64 -16.02 -5.76
C PRO A 78 19.71 -14.70 -6.55
N HIS A 79 18.59 -14.03 -6.68
CA HIS A 79 18.49 -12.71 -7.31
C HIS A 79 17.46 -11.86 -6.59
N LEU A 80 17.61 -10.54 -6.64
CA LEU A 80 16.65 -9.64 -6.00
C LEU A 80 15.31 -9.62 -6.75
N THR A 81 14.22 -9.65 -5.98
CA THR A 81 12.89 -9.31 -6.48
C THR A 81 12.78 -7.80 -6.68
N PRO A 82 11.77 -7.29 -7.43
CA PRO A 82 11.51 -5.86 -7.50
C PRO A 82 11.28 -5.19 -6.13
N TYR A 83 10.82 -5.96 -5.14
CA TYR A 83 10.65 -5.49 -3.76
C TYR A 83 12.00 -5.40 -3.03
N GLY A 84 12.82 -6.45 -3.12
CA GLY A 84 14.18 -6.47 -2.55
C GLY A 84 15.08 -5.39 -3.14
N GLU A 85 14.97 -5.12 -4.44
CA GLU A 85 15.75 -4.08 -5.12
C GLU A 85 15.39 -2.68 -4.60
N LYS A 86 14.09 -2.38 -4.44
CA LYS A 86 13.64 -1.11 -3.85
C LYS A 86 14.08 -0.96 -2.39
N TYR A 87 14.07 -2.06 -1.64
CA TYR A 87 14.45 -2.05 -0.24
C TYR A 87 15.96 -1.86 -0.07
N ALA A 88 16.78 -2.60 -0.83
CA ALA A 88 18.23 -2.46 -0.85
C ALA A 88 18.66 -1.04 -1.26
N ALA A 89 18.02 -0.47 -2.29
CA ALA A 89 18.27 0.90 -2.72
C ALA A 89 17.88 1.96 -1.66
N SER A 90 16.98 1.63 -0.73
CA SER A 90 16.56 2.55 0.33
C SER A 90 17.58 2.67 1.48
N GLY A 91 18.59 1.78 1.53
CA GLY A 91 19.63 1.76 2.56
C GLY A 91 19.13 1.43 3.98
N LYS A 92 17.90 0.92 4.11
CA LYS A 92 17.28 0.51 5.37
C LYS A 92 17.72 -0.91 5.73
N SER A 93 17.87 -1.17 7.03
CA SER A 93 18.18 -2.52 7.54
C SER A 93 16.93 -3.38 7.51
N VAL A 94 17.01 -4.63 7.05
CA VAL A 94 15.92 -5.63 7.14
C VAL A 94 15.53 -5.95 8.57
N ARG A 95 16.35 -5.56 9.56
CA ARG A 95 16.04 -5.62 10.99
C ARG A 95 15.01 -4.56 11.38
N ASP A 96 15.03 -3.41 10.71
CA ASP A 96 13.91 -2.50 10.76
C ASP A 96 12.79 -3.26 10.07
N LEU A 97 12.02 -4.04 10.88
CA LEU A 97 10.67 -4.51 10.55
C LEU A 97 10.13 -3.44 9.61
N PRO A 98 9.73 -3.75 8.35
CA PRO A 98 9.22 -2.73 7.45
C PRO A 98 8.14 -2.01 8.23
N GLY A 99 8.51 -0.86 8.80
CA GLY A 99 7.97 -0.48 10.10
C GLY A 99 6.54 -0.20 9.83
N VAL A 100 5.68 -1.16 10.23
CA VAL A 100 4.33 -1.41 9.69
C VAL A 100 4.10 -0.37 8.65
N ALA A 101 4.57 -0.60 7.40
CA ALA A 101 4.69 0.49 6.43
C ALA A 101 3.47 1.35 6.66
N ASP A 102 3.68 2.59 7.14
CA ASP A 102 2.58 3.45 7.58
C ASP A 102 1.91 3.96 6.30
N VAL A 103 1.61 3.03 5.39
CA VAL A 103 0.31 2.94 4.78
C VAL A 103 -0.65 3.20 5.93
N GLN A 104 -1.08 4.46 6.00
CA GLN A 104 -2.43 4.82 6.39
C GLN A 104 -3.41 3.98 5.52
N SER A 105 -3.39 2.67 5.72
CA SER A 105 -4.32 1.70 5.16
C SER A 105 -5.34 1.55 6.26
N PRO A 106 -6.55 2.07 6.09
CA PRO A 106 -7.54 1.99 7.14
C PRO A 106 -7.91 0.51 7.31
N TYR A 107 -7.50 -0.06 8.45
CA TYR A 107 -8.15 -1.17 9.14
C TYR A 107 -8.20 -2.53 8.45
N LEU A 108 -7.19 -3.37 8.69
CA LEU A 108 -7.33 -4.83 8.65
C LEU A 108 -7.38 -5.36 10.10
N HIS A 109 -8.55 -5.85 10.54
CA HIS A 109 -8.69 -6.56 11.82
C HIS A 109 -8.90 -8.05 11.53
N ILE A 110 -7.91 -8.88 11.88
CA ILE A 110 -7.94 -10.33 11.70
C ILE A 110 -7.78 -10.97 13.09
N GLU A 111 -8.78 -11.72 13.55
CA GLU A 111 -8.69 -12.52 14.77
C GLU A 111 -8.74 -14.02 14.46
N SER A 112 -8.00 -14.81 15.25
CA SER A 112 -8.04 -16.28 15.25
C SER A 112 -7.76 -16.97 13.91
N SER A 113 -6.76 -16.50 13.15
CA SER A 113 -6.42 -17.09 11.84
C SER A 113 -4.91 -17.25 11.63
N SER A 114 -4.50 -18.35 11.00
CA SER A 114 -3.14 -18.60 10.53
C SER A 114 -3.14 -18.78 9.01
N GLY A 115 -2.34 -17.99 8.28
CA GLY A 115 -2.15 -18.13 6.83
C GLY A 115 -3.17 -17.37 5.95
N ILE A 116 -3.35 -16.07 6.18
CA ILE A 116 -4.24 -15.24 5.34
C ILE A 116 -3.45 -14.51 4.24
N ALA A 117 -3.86 -14.71 2.99
CA ALA A 117 -3.54 -13.82 1.87
C ALA A 117 -4.79 -12.99 1.53
N VAL A 118 -4.75 -11.68 1.76
CA VAL A 118 -5.84 -10.76 1.40
C VAL A 118 -5.52 -10.10 0.06
N ALA A 119 -6.30 -10.43 -0.96
CA ALA A 119 -6.25 -9.78 -2.27
C ALA A 119 -7.35 -8.72 -2.39
N PHE A 120 -7.07 -7.64 -3.14
CA PHE A 120 -8.07 -6.62 -3.46
C PHE A 120 -9.28 -7.27 -4.15
N ASN A 121 -10.51 -7.02 -3.67
CA ASN A 121 -11.78 -7.63 -4.12
C ASN A 121 -11.98 -9.13 -3.83
N SER A 122 -11.38 -9.71 -2.79
CA SER A 122 -11.70 -11.09 -2.40
C SER A 122 -13.12 -11.24 -1.83
N PRO A 123 -13.90 -12.25 -2.24
CA PRO A 123 -15.21 -12.54 -1.64
C PRO A 123 -15.10 -12.80 -0.14
N GLY A 124 -15.81 -12.03 0.69
CA GLY A 124 -15.82 -12.17 2.16
C GLY A 124 -14.90 -11.21 2.92
N ALA A 125 -14.09 -10.39 2.24
CA ALA A 125 -13.36 -9.31 2.88
C ALA A 125 -14.32 -8.17 3.30
N LYS A 126 -14.32 -7.82 4.58
CA LYS A 126 -15.01 -6.62 5.10
C LYS A 126 -13.97 -5.54 5.32
N GLN A 127 -13.92 -4.57 4.43
CA GLN A 127 -13.08 -3.38 4.57
C GLN A 127 -13.83 -2.35 5.41
N THR A 128 -13.27 -1.97 6.56
CA THR A 128 -13.81 -0.88 7.37
C THR A 128 -13.32 0.44 6.78
N VAL A 129 -14.12 1.00 5.88
CA VAL A 129 -13.89 2.36 5.37
C VAL A 129 -13.98 3.34 6.54
N ASN A 130 -13.04 4.28 6.64
CA ASN A 130 -13.11 5.35 7.64
C ASN A 130 -14.39 6.17 7.41
N VAL A 131 -15.47 5.80 8.09
CA VAL A 131 -16.80 6.39 7.93
C VAL A 131 -16.75 7.87 8.25
N GLN A 132 -15.92 8.29 9.22
CA GLN A 132 -15.74 9.70 9.56
C GLN A 132 -15.13 10.51 8.41
N GLN A 133 -14.11 9.97 7.73
CA GLN A 133 -13.52 10.63 6.57
C GLN A 133 -14.51 10.72 5.39
N LYS A 134 -15.31 9.67 5.16
CA LYS A 134 -16.35 9.69 4.13
C LYS A 134 -17.48 10.66 4.47
N VAL A 135 -17.84 10.80 5.74
CA VAL A 135 -18.81 11.79 6.22
C VAL A 135 -18.31 13.22 5.97
N GLU A 136 -17.03 13.48 6.25
CA GLU A 136 -16.45 14.82 6.03
C GLU A 136 -16.35 15.16 4.54
N GLN A 137 -15.96 14.19 3.71
CA GLN A 137 -15.97 14.34 2.25
C GLN A 137 -17.39 14.57 1.71
N ALA A 138 -18.40 13.89 2.27
CA ALA A 138 -19.79 14.09 1.93
C ALA A 138 -20.28 15.50 2.28
N ARG A 139 -19.89 16.03 3.44
CA ARG A 139 -20.19 17.42 3.82
C ARG A 139 -19.54 18.42 2.87
N THR A 140 -18.28 18.21 2.52
CA THR A 140 -17.55 19.04 1.54
C THR A 140 -18.28 19.07 0.19
N LEU A 141 -18.78 17.91 -0.28
CA LEU A 141 -19.59 17.84 -1.50
C LEU A 141 -20.92 18.61 -1.36
N ALA A 142 -21.62 18.46 -0.24
CA ALA A 142 -22.87 19.19 0.01
C ALA A 142 -22.65 20.71 0.00
N ASP A 143 -21.59 21.19 0.64
CA ASP A 143 -21.23 22.62 0.66
C ASP A 143 -20.88 23.14 -0.74
N ALA A 144 -20.12 22.36 -1.52
CA ALA A 144 -19.81 22.70 -2.90
C ALA A 144 -21.07 22.80 -3.79
N ILE A 145 -22.03 21.89 -3.58
CA ILE A 145 -23.30 21.94 -4.31
C ILE A 145 -24.13 23.17 -3.90
N GLU A 146 -24.20 23.46 -2.61
CA GLU A 146 -24.95 24.61 -2.09
C GLU A 146 -24.39 25.94 -2.61
N GLN A 147 -23.07 26.08 -2.68
CA GLN A 147 -22.42 27.24 -3.30
C GLN A 147 -22.72 27.39 -4.79
N ALA A 148 -22.99 26.29 -5.49
CA ALA A 148 -23.30 26.28 -6.91
C ALA A 148 -24.77 26.61 -7.21
N LEU A 149 -25.70 26.36 -6.27
CA LEU A 149 -27.15 26.53 -6.48
C LEU A 149 -27.55 27.89 -7.09
N PRO A 150 -27.00 29.04 -6.67
CA PRO A 150 -27.37 30.34 -7.22
C PRO A 150 -27.03 30.51 -8.71
N ALA A 151 -26.02 29.78 -9.20
CA ALA A 151 -25.56 29.85 -10.58
C ALA A 151 -26.38 28.96 -11.54
N ILE A 152 -27.19 28.04 -11.00
CA ILE A 152 -28.02 27.12 -11.80
C ILE A 152 -29.27 27.86 -12.25
N ALA A 153 -29.37 28.20 -13.54
CA ALA A 153 -30.54 28.91 -14.09
C ALA A 153 -31.79 28.04 -14.22
N ASP A 154 -31.61 26.72 -14.41
CA ASP A 154 -32.69 25.76 -14.59
C ASP A 154 -33.32 25.39 -13.23
N VAL A 155 -34.62 25.65 -13.09
CA VAL A 155 -35.39 25.42 -11.85
C VAL A 155 -35.49 23.93 -11.51
N GLN A 156 -35.57 23.05 -12.51
CA GLN A 156 -35.66 21.60 -12.30
C GLN A 156 -34.31 21.05 -11.84
N VAL A 157 -33.22 21.50 -12.46
CA VAL A 157 -31.86 21.12 -12.06
C VAL A 157 -31.52 21.66 -10.67
N ARG A 158 -31.93 22.90 -10.36
CA ARG A 158 -31.74 23.51 -9.04
C ARG A 158 -32.50 22.72 -7.96
N GLY A 159 -33.76 22.37 -8.20
CA GLY A 159 -34.55 21.57 -7.24
C GLY A 159 -33.98 20.17 -7.02
N ALA A 160 -33.47 19.52 -8.08
CA ALA A 160 -32.78 18.24 -7.95
C ALA A 160 -31.46 18.36 -7.14
N ALA A 161 -30.71 19.43 -7.34
CA ALA A 161 -29.48 19.70 -6.58
C ALA A 161 -29.76 20.01 -5.11
N GLU A 162 -30.81 20.79 -4.80
CA GLU A 162 -31.27 21.06 -3.43
C GLU A 162 -31.69 19.78 -2.71
N GLN A 163 -32.44 18.91 -3.39
CA GLN A 163 -32.82 17.61 -2.87
C GLN A 163 -31.58 16.76 -2.57
N LEU A 164 -30.60 16.76 -3.48
CA LEU A 164 -29.39 15.97 -3.33
C LEU A 164 -28.50 16.46 -2.17
N VAL A 165 -28.41 17.78 -1.95
CA VAL A 165 -27.76 18.36 -0.75
C VAL A 165 -28.47 17.88 0.52
N SER A 166 -29.80 17.91 0.55
CA SER A 166 -30.59 17.45 1.70
C SER A 166 -30.35 15.97 1.99
N GLU A 167 -30.31 15.12 0.97
CA GLU A 167 -30.04 13.68 1.12
C GLU A 167 -28.61 13.40 1.61
N ILE A 168 -27.60 14.13 1.10
CA ILE A 168 -26.21 14.01 1.57
C ILE A 168 -26.09 14.48 3.02
N ARG A 169 -26.72 15.60 3.38
CA ARG A 169 -26.72 16.10 4.77
C ARG A 169 -27.44 15.13 5.71
N GLY A 170 -28.58 14.58 5.30
CA GLY A 170 -29.33 13.60 6.08
C GLY A 170 -28.53 12.33 6.33
N GLU A 171 -27.84 11.81 5.32
CA GLU A 171 -27.01 10.62 5.48
C GLU A 171 -25.74 10.88 6.31
N SER A 172 -25.11 12.06 6.13
CA SER A 172 -23.89 12.44 6.87
C SER A 172 -24.13 12.83 8.34
N HIS A 173 -25.37 13.11 8.74
CA HIS A 173 -25.77 13.39 10.13
C HIS A 173 -26.50 12.21 10.80
N SER A 174 -26.64 11.08 10.10
CA SER A 174 -27.23 9.86 10.67
C SER A 174 -26.36 9.30 11.80
N ASP A 175 -26.98 8.65 12.79
CA ASP A 175 -26.27 7.93 13.86
C ASP A 175 -25.44 6.75 13.31
N SER A 176 -25.79 6.26 12.11
CA SER A 176 -25.03 5.23 11.39
C SER A 176 -24.95 5.57 9.89
N PRO A 177 -24.02 6.45 9.47
CA PRO A 177 -23.86 6.83 8.07
C PRO A 177 -23.42 5.62 7.23
N SER A 178 -24.09 5.40 6.09
CA SER A 178 -23.74 4.33 5.15
C SER A 178 -22.80 4.84 4.07
N PRO A 179 -21.54 4.36 4.01
CA PRO A 179 -20.60 4.74 2.95
C PRO A 179 -21.12 4.40 1.54
N GLY A 180 -21.87 3.31 1.41
CA GLY A 180 -22.49 2.91 0.15
C GLY A 180 -23.52 3.93 -0.33
N ARG A 181 -24.35 4.45 0.59
CA ARG A 181 -25.35 5.46 0.26
C ARG A 181 -24.70 6.80 -0.08
N LEU A 182 -23.68 7.22 0.67
CA LEU A 182 -22.88 8.42 0.35
C LEU A 182 -22.24 8.32 -1.04
N LYS A 183 -21.72 7.15 -1.43
CA LYS A 183 -21.17 6.91 -2.77
C LYS A 183 -22.24 7.00 -3.86
N THR A 184 -23.43 6.45 -3.64
CA THR A 184 -24.56 6.58 -4.57
C THR A 184 -24.96 8.04 -4.77
N LEU A 185 -25.05 8.80 -3.67
CA LEU A 185 -25.38 10.24 -3.72
C LEU A 185 -24.29 11.05 -4.43
N ALA A 186 -23.01 10.75 -4.21
CA ALA A 186 -21.90 11.40 -4.92
C ALA A 186 -21.92 11.08 -6.43
N THR A 187 -22.29 9.85 -6.80
CA THR A 187 -22.44 9.45 -8.21
C THR A 187 -23.59 10.21 -8.88
N ALA A 188 -24.72 10.34 -8.19
CA ALA A 188 -25.86 11.12 -8.64
C ALA A 188 -25.48 12.59 -8.82
N ALA A 189 -24.75 13.18 -7.86
CA ALA A 189 -24.23 14.54 -7.94
C ALA A 189 -23.41 14.74 -9.22
N MET A 190 -22.42 13.87 -9.47
CA MET A 190 -21.58 13.94 -10.66
C MET A 190 -22.37 13.90 -11.97
N THR A 191 -23.42 13.07 -12.02
CA THR A 191 -24.26 12.94 -13.21
C THR A 191 -25.08 14.20 -13.44
N SER A 192 -25.63 14.79 -12.39
CA SER A 192 -26.39 16.04 -12.44
C SER A 192 -25.50 17.23 -12.81
N ILE A 193 -24.25 17.23 -12.35
CA ILE A 193 -23.26 18.31 -12.51
C ILE A 193 -22.49 18.20 -13.83
N ALA A 194 -22.57 17.06 -14.54
CA ALA A 194 -21.94 16.88 -15.85
C ALA A 194 -22.34 17.98 -16.88
N THR A 195 -23.51 18.60 -16.70
CA THR A 195 -23.96 19.76 -17.49
C THR A 195 -23.15 21.04 -17.22
N ALA A 196 -22.53 21.16 -16.04
CA ALA A 196 -21.69 22.29 -15.61
C ALA A 196 -20.18 22.01 -15.75
N ALA A 197 -19.78 20.87 -16.33
CA ALA A 197 -18.39 20.37 -16.38
C ALA A 197 -17.36 21.29 -17.09
N GLY A 198 -17.78 22.41 -17.69
CA GLY A 198 -16.91 23.44 -18.26
C GLY A 198 -16.74 24.69 -17.38
N THR A 199 -17.38 24.76 -16.22
CA THR A 199 -17.37 25.93 -15.33
C THR A 199 -16.46 25.70 -14.13
N GLU A 200 -15.91 26.78 -13.55
CA GLU A 200 -15.06 26.68 -12.36
C GLU A 200 -15.82 26.05 -11.18
N VAL A 201 -17.13 26.32 -11.09
CA VAL A 201 -18.04 25.70 -10.12
C VAL A 201 -18.16 24.19 -10.35
N GLY A 202 -18.33 23.76 -11.61
CA GLY A 202 -18.38 22.33 -11.95
C GLY A 202 -17.11 21.57 -11.60
N LYS A 203 -15.92 22.20 -11.76
CA LYS A 203 -14.64 21.59 -11.35
C LYS A 203 -14.57 21.38 -9.84
N VAL A 204 -14.90 22.40 -9.04
CA VAL A 204 -14.91 22.31 -7.56
C VAL A 204 -15.81 21.18 -7.08
N MET A 205 -16.97 21.02 -7.71
CA MET A 205 -17.90 19.94 -7.35
C MET A 205 -17.38 18.55 -7.76
N ILE A 206 -16.75 18.42 -8.93
CA ILE A 206 -16.11 17.17 -9.37
C ILE A 206 -14.97 16.79 -8.41
N GLU A 207 -14.13 17.75 -8.05
CA GLU A 207 -13.04 17.56 -7.07
C GLU A 207 -13.57 17.15 -5.70
N ALA A 208 -14.69 17.73 -5.25
CA ALA A 208 -15.32 17.35 -3.98
C ALA A 208 -15.97 15.96 -4.01
N ALA A 209 -16.43 15.50 -5.17
CA ALA A 209 -17.12 14.22 -5.30
C ALA A 209 -16.17 13.03 -5.55
N LEU A 210 -15.01 13.27 -6.15
CA LEU A 210 -14.02 12.23 -6.50
C LEU A 210 -13.57 11.36 -5.30
N PRO A 211 -13.28 11.92 -4.10
CA PRO A 211 -12.89 11.14 -2.93
C PRO A 211 -13.97 10.21 -2.38
N LEU A 212 -15.24 10.47 -2.70
CA LEU A 212 -16.36 9.62 -2.28
C LEU A 212 -16.54 8.40 -3.18
N LEU A 213 -16.08 8.47 -4.44
CA LEU A 213 -16.19 7.38 -5.41
C LEU A 213 -15.09 6.32 -5.28
N SER A 214 -13.90 6.70 -4.83
CA SER A 214 -12.80 5.78 -4.53
C SER A 214 -13.15 4.87 -3.36
#